data_AF-A0A964EU68-F1
#
_entry.id   AF-A0A964EU68-F1
#
_cell.length_a   1.000
_cell.length_b   1.000
_cell.length_c   1.000
_cell.angle_alpha   90.00
_cell.angle_beta   90.00
_cell.angle_gamma   90.00
#
_symmetry.space_group_name_H-M   'P 1'
#
loop_
_entity.id
_entity.type
_entity.pdbx_description
1 polymer ?
#
loop_
_entity_poly.entity_id
_entity_poly.type
_entity_poly.pdbx_seq_one_letter_code
_entity_poly.pdbx_strand_id
1 'polypeptide(L)'
;MNRAFPLLLLLAACQPPFDVSRKDLGPFRIAALGVVDGQAEAAIWSGLGLYHETAPQLAWTLDGEVLGEGWGVEVPDGDTLGLTVTAPDGATYEAQVSVGVAPDALDVSRSEVGPFEDVSLAARRAASGTPVAHGAAEVLRLTLGGVQDGHTARWMSADGQGTLLELTEVAADVLAEELVFDEGAVVERTPTDPGVYSQLALTLDGAGGNRWVWVDGAIGDDGPFMLHEERLVRVDAALDPGLYGATLVRADDLAGVALTDLSPAADLSEMEPDCGAPDVAFRLDWITEGRCPLAEVEGARVVLELR
;
A
#
# COMPACT_ATOMS: atom_id res chain seq x y z
N MET A 1 -20.27 -38.19 -3.52
CA MET A 1 -19.59 -37.23 -4.41
C MET A 1 -18.86 -36.25 -3.52
N ASN A 2 -17.59 -36.53 -3.23
CA ASN A 2 -16.73 -35.69 -2.41
C ASN A 2 -16.23 -34.53 -3.28
N ARG A 3 -16.70 -33.31 -3.03
CA ARG A 3 -16.01 -32.10 -3.48
C ARG A 3 -14.98 -31.75 -2.42
N ALA A 4 -13.72 -32.02 -2.75
CA ALA A 4 -12.59 -31.43 -2.04
C ALA A 4 -12.63 -29.91 -2.33
N PHE A 5 -12.94 -29.11 -1.31
CA PHE A 5 -12.66 -27.68 -1.29
C PHE A 5 -11.17 -27.48 -1.02
N PRO A 6 -10.49 -26.48 -1.62
CA PRO A 6 -9.14 -26.12 -1.23
C PRO A 6 -9.23 -25.29 0.05
N LEU A 7 -9.61 -25.92 1.15
CA LEU A 7 -9.47 -25.36 2.48
C LEU A 7 -8.11 -25.80 3.00
N LEU A 8 -7.24 -24.83 3.19
CA LEU A 8 -6.02 -24.77 4.01
C LEU A 8 -4.92 -24.07 3.20
N LEU A 9 -4.56 -22.88 3.68
CA LEU A 9 -3.18 -22.44 3.88
C LEU A 9 -2.28 -22.62 2.63
N LEU A 10 -1.76 -21.58 1.99
CA LEU A 10 -0.77 -20.68 2.63
C LEU A 10 0.08 -21.38 3.72
N LEU A 11 0.29 -22.69 3.58
CA LEU A 11 1.21 -23.46 4.36
C LEU A 11 2.53 -22.78 4.14
N ALA A 12 3.06 -22.22 5.22
CA ALA A 12 4.49 -22.11 5.32
C ALA A 12 5.14 -21.17 4.28
N ALA A 13 4.66 -19.93 4.21
CA ALA A 13 5.61 -18.83 4.35
C ALA A 13 6.28 -18.97 5.75
N CYS A 14 7.07 -20.02 5.94
CA CYS A 14 7.37 -20.55 7.27
C CYS A 14 8.42 -19.70 7.98
N GLN A 15 7.85 -18.82 8.80
CA GLN A 15 8.40 -18.06 9.92
C GLN A 15 9.24 -16.82 9.62
N PRO A 16 8.99 -15.75 10.40
CA PRO A 16 9.78 -14.54 10.36
C PRO A 16 11.21 -14.74 10.87
N PRO A 17 12.15 -13.92 10.40
CA PRO A 17 12.07 -13.18 9.14
C PRO A 17 12.43 -14.10 7.95
N PHE A 18 11.85 -13.83 6.78
CA PHE A 18 12.10 -14.61 5.57
C PHE A 18 13.53 -14.39 5.05
N ASP A 19 14.22 -15.46 4.66
CA ASP A 19 15.60 -15.39 4.13
C ASP A 19 15.69 -15.05 2.63
N VAL A 20 14.55 -14.74 1.97
CA VAL A 20 14.47 -14.49 0.52
C VAL A 20 13.43 -13.41 0.19
N SER A 21 13.75 -12.57 -0.80
CA SER A 21 12.80 -11.65 -1.45
C SER A 21 11.61 -12.45 -1.99
N ARG A 22 10.46 -12.29 -1.36
CA ARG A 22 9.16 -12.69 -1.90
C ARG A 22 8.10 -11.81 -1.28
N LYS A 23 7.57 -10.89 -2.08
CA LYS A 23 6.14 -10.83 -2.47
C LYS A 23 5.95 -9.58 -3.33
N ASP A 24 6.35 -9.66 -4.59
CA ASP A 24 5.81 -8.72 -5.56
C ASP A 24 4.32 -8.99 -5.68
N LEU A 25 3.53 -7.91 -5.69
CA LEU A 25 2.11 -8.02 -5.95
C LEU A 25 1.83 -8.57 -7.36
N GLY A 26 2.82 -8.69 -8.25
CA GLY A 26 2.75 -9.50 -9.48
C GLY A 26 1.51 -9.20 -10.33
N PRO A 27 0.81 -10.20 -10.90
CA PRO A 27 -0.45 -9.97 -11.63
C PRO A 27 -1.60 -9.51 -10.72
N PHE A 28 -2.67 -9.00 -11.36
CA PHE A 28 -3.90 -8.53 -10.72
C PHE A 28 -4.36 -9.44 -9.58
N ARG A 29 -4.71 -8.84 -8.42
CA ARG A 29 -5.21 -9.59 -7.25
C ARG A 29 -5.91 -8.69 -6.23
N ILE A 30 -6.66 -9.33 -5.34
CA ILE A 30 -7.08 -8.75 -4.05
C ILE A 30 -5.87 -8.85 -3.11
N ALA A 31 -5.25 -7.73 -2.78
CA ALA A 31 -4.03 -7.66 -1.98
C ALA A 31 -4.34 -7.63 -0.46
N ALA A 32 -5.44 -6.99 -0.08
CA ALA A 32 -5.93 -6.99 1.30
C ALA A 32 -7.46 -6.85 1.34
N LEU A 33 -8.06 -7.27 2.46
CA LEU A 33 -9.50 -7.27 2.71
C LEU A 33 -9.76 -7.12 4.21
N GLY A 34 -10.73 -6.29 4.59
CA GLY A 34 -11.12 -6.09 5.98
C GLY A 34 -12.37 -5.24 6.16
N VAL A 35 -12.70 -4.96 7.42
CA VAL A 35 -13.76 -4.02 7.82
C VAL A 35 -13.14 -2.91 8.65
N VAL A 36 -13.36 -1.67 8.23
CA VAL A 36 -12.83 -0.46 8.86
C VAL A 36 -13.99 0.48 9.14
N ASP A 37 -14.13 0.91 10.39
CA ASP A 37 -15.20 1.83 10.83
C ASP A 37 -16.61 1.37 10.38
N GLY A 38 -16.84 0.05 10.37
CA GLY A 38 -18.11 -0.56 9.95
C GLY A 38 -18.33 -0.62 8.44
N GLN A 39 -17.31 -0.33 7.62
CA GLN A 39 -17.37 -0.39 6.17
C GLN A 39 -16.42 -1.45 5.60
N ALA A 40 -16.84 -2.08 4.52
CA ALA A 40 -16.02 -3.01 3.77
C ALA A 40 -14.91 -2.27 3.01
N GLU A 41 -13.67 -2.68 3.23
CA GLU A 41 -12.49 -2.12 2.55
C GLU A 41 -11.64 -3.22 1.91
N ALA A 42 -10.96 -2.89 0.82
CA ALA A 42 -10.02 -3.79 0.15
C ALA A 42 -8.89 -3.01 -0.53
N ALA A 43 -7.67 -3.56 -0.50
CA ALA A 43 -6.62 -3.13 -1.43
C ALA A 43 -6.66 -4.02 -2.67
N ILE A 44 -6.95 -3.45 -3.83
CA ILE A 44 -6.92 -4.18 -5.11
C ILE A 44 -5.68 -3.78 -5.89
N TRP A 45 -4.87 -4.76 -6.28
CA TRP A 45 -3.71 -4.55 -7.12
C TRP A 45 -4.05 -4.80 -8.59
N SER A 46 -3.75 -3.83 -9.46
CA SER A 46 -4.07 -3.89 -10.89
C SER A 46 -3.20 -4.87 -11.68
N GLY A 47 -2.01 -5.21 -11.15
CA GLY A 47 -0.99 -5.94 -11.91
C GLY A 47 -0.16 -5.06 -12.83
N LEU A 48 -0.48 -3.76 -12.95
CA LEU A 48 0.04 -2.85 -13.96
C LEU A 48 0.31 -1.48 -13.33
N GLY A 49 1.50 -1.33 -12.74
CA GLY A 49 1.89 -0.09 -12.07
C GLY A 49 1.00 0.25 -10.86
N LEU A 50 1.33 1.34 -10.17
CA LEU A 50 0.75 1.65 -8.87
C LEU A 50 -0.72 2.09 -8.89
N TYR A 51 -1.20 2.58 -10.04
CA TYR A 51 -2.53 3.18 -10.15
C TYR A 51 -3.39 2.40 -11.13
N HIS A 52 -4.69 2.34 -10.85
CA HIS A 52 -5.64 1.73 -11.79
C HIS A 52 -5.94 2.70 -12.93
N GLU A 53 -5.66 2.29 -14.17
CA GLU A 53 -6.15 2.97 -15.36
C GLU A 53 -7.66 2.73 -15.59
N THR A 54 -8.21 1.67 -15.00
CA THR A 54 -9.63 1.34 -15.08
C THR A 54 -10.06 0.69 -13.78
N ALA A 55 -11.17 1.14 -13.23
CA ALA A 55 -11.68 0.66 -11.96
C ALA A 55 -12.16 -0.80 -12.09
N PRO A 56 -11.83 -1.66 -11.12
CA PRO A 56 -12.46 -2.96 -11.00
C PRO A 56 -13.90 -2.80 -10.48
N GLN A 57 -14.75 -3.79 -10.76
CA GLN A 57 -16.09 -3.87 -10.17
C GLN A 57 -16.04 -4.72 -8.89
N LEU A 58 -16.67 -4.25 -7.82
CA LEU A 58 -16.71 -4.94 -6.53
C LEU A 58 -18.13 -5.38 -6.21
N ALA A 59 -18.29 -6.62 -5.76
CA ALA A 59 -19.53 -7.15 -5.21
C ALA A 59 -19.26 -7.80 -3.86
N TRP A 60 -20.01 -7.39 -2.84
CA TRP A 60 -19.81 -7.78 -1.45
C TRP A 60 -20.91 -8.71 -0.98
N THR A 61 -20.52 -9.68 -0.14
CA THR A 61 -21.43 -10.60 0.52
C THR A 61 -21.12 -10.71 2.00
N LEU A 62 -22.14 -10.96 2.82
CA LEU A 62 -22.00 -11.29 4.23
C LEU A 62 -22.72 -12.61 4.48
N ASP A 63 -21.96 -13.62 4.94
CA ASP A 63 -22.45 -14.99 5.15
C ASP A 63 -23.15 -15.59 3.91
N GLY A 64 -22.70 -15.18 2.72
CA GLY A 64 -23.20 -15.62 1.42
C GLY A 64 -24.39 -14.82 0.87
N GLU A 65 -24.95 -13.88 1.64
CA GLU A 65 -26.01 -12.98 1.19
C GLU A 65 -25.41 -11.70 0.60
N VAL A 66 -26.04 -11.13 -0.43
CA VAL A 66 -25.55 -9.91 -1.09
C VAL A 66 -25.69 -8.72 -0.15
N LEU A 67 -24.57 -8.03 0.08
CA LEU A 67 -24.51 -6.83 0.89
C LEU A 67 -24.61 -5.56 0.02
N GLY A 68 -23.90 -5.55 -1.11
CA GLY A 68 -23.89 -4.40 -2.03
C GLY A 68 -22.79 -4.49 -3.08
N GLU A 69 -22.65 -3.41 -3.85
CA GLU A 69 -21.61 -3.26 -4.89
C GLU A 69 -20.81 -1.97 -4.63
N GLY A 70 -19.57 -1.92 -5.12
CA GLY A 70 -18.71 -0.74 -5.03
C GLY A 70 -17.93 -0.63 -3.71
N TRP A 71 -17.55 0.60 -3.35
CA TRP A 71 -16.68 0.91 -2.22
C TRP A 71 -17.46 1.46 -1.02
N GLY A 72 -16.97 1.25 0.20
CA GLY A 72 -17.58 1.83 1.42
C GLY A 72 -18.94 1.22 1.78
N VAL A 73 -19.17 -0.05 1.42
CA VAL A 73 -20.41 -0.75 1.75
C VAL A 73 -20.47 -0.98 3.25
N GLU A 74 -21.55 -0.55 3.91
CA GLU A 74 -21.75 -0.77 5.34
C GLU A 74 -21.86 -2.27 5.66
N VAL A 75 -21.07 -2.73 6.62
CA VAL A 75 -21.02 -4.12 7.08
C VAL A 75 -21.68 -4.21 8.46
N PRO A 76 -22.87 -4.83 8.57
CA PRO A 76 -23.45 -5.13 9.87
C PRO A 76 -22.66 -6.22 10.58
N ASP A 77 -22.99 -6.46 11.86
CA ASP A 77 -22.47 -7.62 12.59
C ASP A 77 -22.73 -8.90 11.78
N GLY A 78 -21.69 -9.70 11.57
CA GLY A 78 -21.74 -10.96 10.84
C GLY A 78 -20.42 -11.71 10.96
N ASP A 79 -20.36 -12.93 10.41
CA ASP A 79 -19.20 -13.79 10.64
C ASP A 79 -18.21 -13.72 9.48
N THR A 80 -18.66 -13.80 8.22
CA THR A 80 -17.77 -13.88 7.06
C THR A 80 -18.13 -12.87 5.98
N LEU A 81 -17.24 -11.91 5.74
CA LEU A 81 -17.29 -10.98 4.63
C LEU A 81 -16.65 -11.64 3.39
N GLY A 82 -17.37 -11.66 2.28
CA GLY A 82 -16.88 -12.10 0.98
C GLY A 82 -16.82 -10.96 -0.02
N LEU A 83 -15.79 -10.97 -0.86
CA LEU A 83 -15.59 -10.03 -1.95
C LEU A 83 -15.40 -10.79 -3.26
N THR A 84 -16.15 -10.40 -4.28
CA THR A 84 -15.89 -10.73 -5.67
C THR A 84 -15.45 -9.47 -6.41
N VAL A 85 -14.28 -9.54 -7.04
CA VAL A 85 -13.72 -8.47 -7.87
C VAL A 85 -13.75 -8.91 -9.32
N THR A 86 -14.34 -8.09 -10.18
CA THR A 86 -14.25 -8.25 -11.64
C THR A 86 -13.25 -7.25 -12.18
N ALA A 87 -12.13 -7.74 -12.71
CA ALA A 87 -11.09 -6.94 -13.34
C ALA A 87 -11.59 -6.33 -14.67
N PRO A 88 -10.94 -5.29 -15.20
CA PRO A 88 -11.34 -4.64 -16.45
C PRO A 88 -11.40 -5.57 -17.68
N ASP A 89 -10.64 -6.66 -17.68
CA ASP A 89 -10.65 -7.68 -18.72
C ASP A 89 -11.80 -8.70 -18.58
N GLY A 90 -12.60 -8.59 -17.53
CA GLY A 90 -13.70 -9.48 -17.17
C GLY A 90 -13.30 -10.69 -16.33
N ALA A 91 -12.01 -10.84 -15.96
CA ALA A 91 -11.59 -11.89 -15.05
C ALA A 91 -12.14 -11.64 -13.63
N THR A 92 -12.44 -12.72 -12.90
CA THR A 92 -13.03 -12.64 -11.56
C THR A 92 -12.08 -13.21 -10.51
N TYR A 93 -12.03 -12.53 -9.37
CA TYR A 93 -11.20 -12.88 -8.22
C TYR A 93 -12.08 -12.85 -6.97
N GLU A 94 -11.89 -13.81 -6.08
CA GLU A 94 -12.72 -13.97 -4.88
C GLU A 94 -11.83 -14.03 -3.64
N ALA A 95 -12.27 -13.38 -2.57
CA ALA A 95 -11.64 -13.45 -1.25
C ALA A 95 -12.71 -13.45 -0.15
N GLN A 96 -12.36 -14.02 1.00
CA GLN A 96 -13.20 -14.02 2.19
C GLN A 96 -12.36 -13.74 3.42
N VAL A 97 -12.96 -13.04 4.38
CA VAL A 97 -12.36 -12.75 5.68
C VAL A 97 -13.44 -12.84 6.74
N SER A 98 -13.08 -13.29 7.95
CA SER A 98 -13.98 -13.15 9.07
C SER A 98 -14.16 -11.67 9.42
N VAL A 99 -15.34 -11.23 9.83
CA VAL A 99 -15.48 -9.85 10.28
C VAL A 99 -14.84 -9.74 11.67
N GLY A 100 -13.79 -8.93 11.75
CA GLY A 100 -13.08 -8.64 12.99
C GLY A 100 -13.02 -7.14 13.27
N VAL A 101 -12.55 -6.79 14.44
CA VAL A 101 -12.27 -5.38 14.79
C VAL A 101 -10.89 -5.04 14.26
N ALA A 102 -10.82 -4.20 13.23
CA ALA A 102 -9.53 -3.69 12.75
C ALA A 102 -8.85 -2.85 13.85
N PRO A 103 -7.52 -2.96 14.01
CA PRO A 103 -6.77 -2.07 14.88
C PRO A 103 -6.84 -0.62 14.37
N ASP A 104 -6.33 0.31 15.18
CA ASP A 104 -6.12 1.70 14.75
C ASP A 104 -5.28 1.75 13.47
N ALA A 105 -5.31 2.91 12.80
CA ALA A 105 -4.51 3.14 11.59
C ALA A 105 -3.03 2.80 11.84
N LEU A 106 -2.39 2.18 10.84
CA LEU A 106 -0.97 1.88 10.88
C LEU A 106 -0.19 3.17 10.66
N ASP A 107 0.76 3.46 11.55
CA ASP A 107 1.77 4.50 11.35
C ASP A 107 3.03 3.88 10.73
N VAL A 108 3.69 4.62 9.83
CA VAL A 108 4.96 4.16 9.25
C VAL A 108 6.07 5.16 9.54
N SER A 109 7.14 4.66 10.16
CA SER A 109 8.37 5.41 10.33
C SER A 109 9.41 4.99 9.28
N ARG A 110 10.21 5.97 8.86
CA ARG A 110 11.27 5.82 7.85
C ARG A 110 12.61 6.12 8.49
N SER A 111 13.64 5.34 8.14
CA SER A 111 15.01 5.58 8.58
C SER A 111 15.99 5.25 7.48
N GLU A 112 16.92 6.15 7.21
CA GLU A 112 18.04 5.85 6.32
C GLU A 112 18.95 4.85 7.00
N VAL A 113 19.23 3.76 6.31
CA VAL A 113 20.23 2.77 6.73
C VAL A 113 21.30 2.72 5.64
N GLY A 114 22.56 2.68 6.05
CA GLY A 114 23.69 2.84 5.13
C GLY A 114 23.69 1.80 4.00
N PRO A 115 24.54 2.00 2.98
CA PRO A 115 24.67 1.03 1.90
C PRO A 115 25.12 -0.32 2.46
N PHE A 116 24.48 -1.40 2.00
CA PHE A 116 24.82 -2.75 2.43
C PHE A 116 25.74 -3.43 1.43
N GLU A 117 27.00 -3.64 1.82
CA GLU A 117 27.86 -4.62 1.15
C GLU A 117 27.41 -6.05 1.47
N ASP A 118 27.14 -6.31 2.75
CA ASP A 118 26.53 -7.55 3.25
C ASP A 118 25.05 -7.32 3.56
N VAL A 119 24.17 -7.88 2.72
CA VAL A 119 22.71 -7.79 2.90
C VAL A 119 22.15 -8.89 3.80
N SER A 120 23.01 -9.67 4.46
CA SER A 120 22.56 -10.69 5.41
C SER A 120 21.66 -10.09 6.48
N LEU A 121 20.67 -10.86 6.92
CA LEU A 121 19.75 -10.44 7.97
C LEU A 121 20.48 -9.96 9.24
N ALA A 122 21.58 -10.61 9.60
CA ALA A 122 22.37 -10.26 10.77
C ALA A 122 23.04 -8.88 10.62
N ALA A 123 23.64 -8.61 9.47
CA ALA A 123 24.26 -7.31 9.17
C ALA A 123 23.21 -6.19 9.16
N ARG A 124 22.08 -6.42 8.47
CA ARG A 124 20.98 -5.45 8.40
C ARG A 124 20.39 -5.15 9.77
N ARG A 125 20.22 -6.16 10.65
CA ARG A 125 19.73 -5.96 12.02
C ARG A 125 20.69 -5.18 12.91
N ALA A 126 21.99 -5.32 12.69
CA ALA A 126 23.01 -4.60 13.45
C ALA A 126 23.14 -3.13 13.00
N ALA A 127 22.69 -2.81 11.80
CA ALA A 127 22.76 -1.45 11.26
C ALA A 127 21.83 -0.49 12.02
N SER A 128 22.39 0.64 12.43
CA SER A 128 21.64 1.75 13.01
C SER A 128 21.02 2.59 11.89
N GLY A 129 19.76 2.96 12.05
CA GLY A 129 19.06 3.87 11.14
C GLY A 129 19.02 5.29 11.69
N THR A 130 19.05 6.28 10.79
CA THR A 130 18.76 7.68 11.13
C THR A 130 17.34 8.01 10.69
N PRO A 131 16.43 8.43 11.59
CA PRO A 131 15.07 8.79 11.21
C PRO A 131 15.04 9.89 10.17
N VAL A 132 14.20 9.73 9.16
CA VAL A 132 13.98 10.72 8.09
C VAL A 132 12.50 10.81 7.76
N ALA A 133 12.07 11.95 7.22
CA ALA A 133 10.72 12.08 6.66
C ALA A 133 10.62 11.44 5.27
N HIS A 134 11.67 11.59 4.47
CA HIS A 134 11.89 10.96 3.16
C HIS A 134 13.40 10.70 3.01
N GLY A 135 13.78 9.64 2.30
CA GLY A 135 15.18 9.22 2.18
C GLY A 135 15.84 9.74 0.90
N ALA A 136 17.07 10.23 1.03
CA ALA A 136 18.01 10.35 -0.10
C ALA A 136 19.02 9.17 -0.11
N ALA A 137 18.90 8.27 0.87
CA ALA A 137 19.78 7.12 1.03
C ALA A 137 19.59 6.07 -0.08
N GLU A 138 20.56 5.15 -0.16
CA GLU A 138 20.52 3.97 -1.02
C GLU A 138 19.60 2.87 -0.45
N VAL A 139 19.39 2.87 0.87
CA VAL A 139 18.50 1.93 1.56
C VAL A 139 17.66 2.65 2.60
N LEU A 140 16.35 2.40 2.55
CA LEU A 140 15.39 2.94 3.50
C LEU A 140 14.79 1.83 4.33
N ARG A 141 14.86 1.95 5.66
CA ARG A 141 14.14 1.08 6.57
C ARG A 141 12.76 1.66 6.83
N LEU A 142 11.72 0.88 6.52
CA LEU A 142 10.34 1.13 6.88
C LEU A 142 10.02 0.33 8.15
N THR A 143 9.35 0.95 9.12
CA THR A 143 8.90 0.30 10.35
C THR A 143 7.45 0.66 10.65
N LEU A 144 6.60 -0.35 10.78
CA LEU A 144 5.20 -0.20 11.19
C LEU A 144 5.12 0.01 12.70
N GLY A 145 4.45 1.09 13.10
CA GLY A 145 3.89 1.21 14.43
C GLY A 145 2.44 0.70 14.48
N GLY A 146 1.81 0.83 15.64
CA GLY A 146 0.41 0.44 15.84
C GLY A 146 0.13 -1.07 15.77
N VAL A 147 1.13 -1.91 15.50
CA VAL A 147 0.96 -3.37 15.43
C VAL A 147 0.73 -3.96 16.82
N GLN A 148 -0.41 -4.62 17.01
CA GLN A 148 -0.81 -5.20 18.30
C GLN A 148 -0.17 -6.58 18.54
N ASP A 149 -0.04 -6.95 19.82
CA ASP A 149 0.48 -8.26 20.21
C ASP A 149 -0.33 -9.40 19.58
N GLY A 150 0.37 -10.35 18.95
CA GLY A 150 -0.25 -11.49 18.27
C GLY A 150 -0.64 -11.25 16.82
N HIS A 151 -0.53 -10.02 16.32
CA HIS A 151 -0.68 -9.72 14.89
C HIS A 151 0.59 -10.10 14.13
N THR A 152 0.43 -10.51 12.88
CA THR A 152 1.55 -10.71 11.95
C THR A 152 1.53 -9.62 10.90
N ALA A 153 2.70 -9.09 10.53
CA ALA A 153 2.82 -8.15 9.44
C ALA A 153 3.45 -8.78 8.18
N ARG A 154 3.09 -8.18 7.05
CA ARG A 154 3.49 -8.58 5.70
C ARG A 154 3.79 -7.33 4.90
N TRP A 155 4.86 -7.41 4.12
CA TRP A 155 5.30 -6.35 3.23
C TRP A 155 5.28 -6.89 1.80
N MET A 156 4.83 -6.07 0.85
CA MET A 156 4.73 -6.44 -0.56
C MET A 156 5.15 -5.27 -1.43
N SER A 157 5.96 -5.52 -2.46
CA SER A 157 6.34 -4.48 -3.44
C SER A 157 5.24 -4.35 -4.49
N ALA A 158 4.84 -3.11 -4.77
CA ALA A 158 3.76 -2.81 -5.70
C ALA A 158 4.26 -2.80 -7.15
N ASP A 159 5.22 -1.95 -7.44
CA ASP A 159 5.71 -1.66 -8.79
C ASP A 159 6.69 -2.71 -9.32
N GLY A 160 7.10 -3.68 -8.48
CA GLY A 160 8.12 -4.66 -8.83
C GLY A 160 9.46 -4.01 -9.13
N GLN A 161 9.68 -2.79 -8.63
CA GLN A 161 10.95 -2.09 -8.70
C GLN A 161 11.65 -2.20 -7.35
N GLY A 162 12.96 -2.40 -7.43
CA GLY A 162 13.81 -2.51 -6.26
C GLY A 162 13.54 -3.78 -5.46
N THR A 163 14.20 -3.90 -4.32
CA THR A 163 14.07 -5.07 -3.44
C THR A 163 13.58 -4.66 -2.07
N LEU A 164 12.53 -5.34 -1.62
CA LEU A 164 12.03 -5.29 -0.26
C LEU A 164 12.56 -6.49 0.54
N LEU A 165 13.33 -6.22 1.59
CA LEU A 165 13.91 -7.21 2.47
C LEU A 165 13.32 -7.11 3.88
N GLU A 166 12.39 -8.00 4.21
CA GLU A 166 11.85 -8.12 5.56
C GLU A 166 12.99 -8.31 6.59
N LEU A 167 12.91 -7.60 7.72
CA LEU A 167 13.93 -7.57 8.78
C LEU A 167 13.40 -8.17 10.08
N THR A 168 12.20 -7.75 10.45
CA THR A 168 11.41 -8.25 11.57
C THR A 168 9.96 -8.37 11.11
N GLU A 169 9.04 -8.75 11.99
CA GLU A 169 7.62 -8.74 11.67
C GLU A 169 7.13 -7.35 11.26
N VAL A 170 7.67 -6.29 11.89
CA VAL A 170 7.19 -4.92 11.72
C VAL A 170 8.16 -4.01 10.97
N ALA A 171 9.25 -4.54 10.42
CA ALA A 171 10.24 -3.72 9.73
C ALA A 171 10.77 -4.41 8.47
N ALA A 172 11.00 -3.63 7.43
CA ALA A 172 11.61 -4.05 6.18
C ALA A 172 12.57 -2.99 5.64
N ASP A 173 13.61 -3.42 4.93
CA ASP A 173 14.53 -2.54 4.21
C ASP A 173 14.12 -2.51 2.74
N VAL A 174 14.03 -1.32 2.14
CA VAL A 174 13.74 -1.09 0.72
C VAL A 174 15.01 -0.59 0.05
N LEU A 175 15.39 -1.20 -1.07
CA LEU A 175 16.60 -0.91 -1.82
C LEU A 175 16.27 -0.55 -3.27
N ALA A 176 16.96 0.44 -3.83
CA ALA A 176 16.97 0.73 -5.27
C ALA A 176 17.90 -0.25 -6.03
N GLU A 177 17.71 -1.55 -5.79
CA GLU A 177 18.43 -2.62 -6.47
C GLU A 177 17.53 -3.84 -6.61
N GLU A 178 17.65 -4.55 -7.73
CA GLU A 178 17.14 -5.92 -7.89
C GLU A 178 18.19 -6.92 -7.37
N LEU A 179 17.82 -7.69 -6.36
CA LEU A 179 18.67 -8.71 -5.76
C LEU A 179 18.19 -10.12 -6.13
N VAL A 180 19.07 -10.91 -6.75
CA VAL A 180 18.82 -12.34 -6.99
C VAL A 180 19.50 -13.16 -5.90
N PHE A 181 18.73 -14.03 -5.27
CA PHE A 181 19.19 -14.92 -4.22
C PHE A 181 19.30 -16.36 -4.72
N ASP A 182 20.38 -17.05 -4.35
CA ASP A 182 20.54 -18.50 -4.47
C ASP A 182 21.03 -19.06 -3.13
N GLU A 183 20.35 -20.10 -2.64
CA GLU A 183 20.62 -20.72 -1.32
C GLU A 183 20.81 -19.71 -0.15
N GLY A 184 20.10 -18.58 -0.18
CA GLY A 184 20.16 -17.55 0.86
C GLY A 184 21.35 -16.56 0.73
N ALA A 185 22.12 -16.65 -0.36
CA ALA A 185 23.17 -15.70 -0.70
C ALA A 185 22.77 -14.87 -1.92
N VAL A 186 23.17 -13.60 -1.95
CA VAL A 186 23.02 -12.76 -3.15
C VAL A 186 24.02 -13.21 -4.21
N VAL A 187 23.51 -13.59 -5.38
CA VAL A 187 24.32 -13.98 -6.54
C VAL A 187 24.36 -12.91 -7.62
N GLU A 188 23.38 -12.01 -7.64
CA GLU A 188 23.31 -10.90 -8.60
C GLU A 188 22.70 -9.66 -7.95
N ARG A 189 23.25 -8.50 -8.31
CA ARG A 189 22.77 -7.17 -7.89
C ARG A 189 22.67 -6.31 -9.13
N THR A 190 21.47 -5.80 -9.43
CA THR A 190 21.24 -4.89 -10.54
C THR A 190 20.67 -3.59 -10.00
N PRO A 191 21.43 -2.47 -10.03
CA PRO A 191 20.92 -1.18 -9.61
C PRO A 191 19.68 -0.78 -10.42
N THR A 192 18.70 -0.18 -9.75
CA THR A 192 17.56 0.48 -10.38
C THR A 192 17.72 2.00 -10.29
N ASP A 193 16.88 2.73 -11.03
CA ASP A 193 16.94 4.19 -11.01
C ASP A 193 16.49 4.74 -9.64
N PRO A 194 17.09 5.83 -9.13
CA PRO A 194 16.56 6.54 -7.99
C PRO A 194 15.10 6.96 -8.20
N GLY A 195 14.32 7.01 -7.12
CA GLY A 195 12.92 7.40 -7.21
C GLY A 195 12.11 7.01 -5.98
N VAL A 196 10.80 6.92 -6.16
CA VAL A 196 9.83 6.56 -5.12
C VAL A 196 9.41 5.11 -5.30
N TYR A 197 9.68 4.30 -4.28
CA TYR A 197 9.39 2.87 -4.23
C TYR A 197 8.15 2.61 -3.38
N SER A 198 7.14 1.97 -3.97
CA SER A 198 5.81 1.87 -3.36
C SER A 198 5.56 0.47 -2.80
N GLN A 199 5.22 0.38 -1.52
CA GLN A 199 5.01 -0.89 -0.82
C GLN A 199 3.60 -0.95 -0.22
N LEU A 200 3.07 -2.16 -0.09
CA LEU A 200 1.88 -2.43 0.71
C LEU A 200 2.30 -3.13 2.00
N ALA A 201 2.01 -2.49 3.13
CA ALA A 201 2.15 -3.06 4.45
C ALA A 201 0.79 -3.56 4.96
N LEU A 202 0.72 -4.80 5.43
CA LEU A 202 -0.50 -5.45 5.87
C LEU A 202 -0.28 -6.10 7.23
N THR A 203 -1.18 -5.84 8.18
CA THR A 203 -1.28 -6.51 9.47
C THR A 203 -2.47 -7.46 9.49
N LEU A 204 -2.25 -8.64 10.06
CA LEU A 204 -3.22 -9.73 10.14
C LEU A 204 -3.32 -10.20 11.59
N ASP A 205 -4.51 -10.16 12.15
CA ASP A 205 -4.84 -10.66 13.50
C ASP A 205 -5.23 -12.15 13.50
N GLY A 206 -5.47 -12.73 12.32
CA GLY A 206 -5.99 -14.09 12.15
C GLY A 206 -7.49 -14.24 12.46
N ALA A 207 -8.17 -13.18 12.87
CA ALA A 207 -9.61 -13.09 13.13
C ALA A 207 -10.34 -12.15 12.15
N GLY A 208 -9.61 -11.56 11.20
CA GLY A 208 -10.14 -10.76 10.11
C GLY A 208 -10.24 -9.26 10.37
N GLY A 209 -9.77 -8.80 11.53
CA GLY A 209 -9.45 -7.39 11.81
C GLY A 209 -8.15 -6.97 11.12
N ASN A 210 -8.08 -7.17 9.81
CA ASN A 210 -6.89 -6.84 9.02
C ASN A 210 -6.81 -5.33 8.80
N ARG A 211 -5.59 -4.78 8.79
CA ARG A 211 -5.32 -3.38 8.43
C ARG A 211 -4.14 -3.28 7.50
N TRP A 212 -4.19 -2.39 6.52
CA TRP A 212 -3.08 -2.14 5.60
C TRP A 212 -2.86 -0.65 5.38
N VAL A 213 -1.70 -0.34 4.81
CA VAL A 213 -1.33 1.00 4.36
C VAL A 213 -0.41 0.88 3.15
N TRP A 214 -0.64 1.70 2.13
CA TRP A 214 0.33 1.92 1.07
C TRP A 214 1.39 2.90 1.57
N VAL A 215 2.65 2.58 1.35
CA VAL A 215 3.77 3.35 1.88
C VAL A 215 4.80 3.57 0.79
N ASP A 216 5.22 4.83 0.67
CA ASP A 216 6.25 5.23 -0.27
C ASP A 216 7.58 5.47 0.45
N GLY A 217 8.67 5.04 -0.21
CA GLY A 217 10.04 5.32 0.17
C GLY A 217 10.80 6.01 -0.97
N ALA A 218 11.25 7.24 -0.77
CA ALA A 218 12.21 7.88 -1.66
C ALA A 218 13.60 7.27 -1.42
N ILE A 219 14.27 6.85 -2.49
CA ILE A 219 15.62 6.28 -2.47
C ILE A 219 16.44 6.95 -3.57
N GLY A 220 17.57 7.54 -3.18
CA GLY A 220 18.45 8.30 -4.08
C GLY A 220 17.83 9.56 -4.70
N ASP A 221 16.68 10.02 -4.19
CA ASP A 221 15.95 11.20 -4.66
C ASP A 221 15.75 12.16 -3.49
N ASP A 222 16.44 13.31 -3.53
CA ASP A 222 16.43 14.33 -2.48
C ASP A 222 15.39 15.44 -2.76
N GLY A 223 14.45 15.16 -3.67
CA GLY A 223 13.36 16.07 -4.01
C GLY A 223 12.58 16.55 -2.78
N PRO A 224 12.09 17.79 -2.77
CA PRO A 224 11.08 18.20 -1.80
C PRO A 224 9.82 17.34 -1.96
N PHE A 225 9.56 16.50 -0.95
CA PHE A 225 8.36 15.68 -0.86
C PHE A 225 7.44 16.18 0.25
N MET A 226 6.15 16.13 -0.03
CA MET A 226 5.07 16.13 0.95
C MET A 226 4.72 14.67 1.26
N LEU A 227 4.53 14.37 2.54
CA LEU A 227 3.98 13.10 2.99
C LEU A 227 2.46 13.28 3.19
N HIS A 228 1.66 12.48 2.48
CA HIS A 228 0.20 12.45 2.61
C HIS A 228 -0.23 10.98 2.70
N GLU A 229 -0.76 10.56 3.85
CA GLU A 229 -1.22 9.17 4.07
C GLU A 229 -0.14 8.12 3.77
N GLU A 230 1.08 8.36 4.23
CA GLU A 230 2.26 7.54 3.96
C GLU A 230 2.71 7.49 2.48
N ARG A 231 2.04 8.23 1.60
CA ARG A 231 2.42 8.44 0.20
C ARG A 231 3.30 9.67 0.07
N LEU A 232 4.29 9.60 -0.82
CA LEU A 232 5.21 10.71 -1.08
C LEU A 232 4.82 11.38 -2.39
N VAL A 233 4.58 12.69 -2.33
CA VAL A 233 4.30 13.50 -3.51
C VAL A 233 5.28 14.64 -3.62
N ARG A 234 5.85 14.84 -4.82
CA ARG A 234 6.78 15.94 -5.05
C ARG A 234 6.04 17.28 -5.00
N VAL A 235 6.65 18.26 -4.33
CA VAL A 235 6.11 19.62 -4.17
C VAL A 235 7.23 20.64 -4.33
N ASP A 236 6.92 21.86 -4.77
CA ASP A 236 7.98 22.87 -4.99
C ASP A 236 8.53 23.48 -3.70
N ALA A 237 7.84 23.31 -2.57
CA ALA A 237 8.24 23.85 -1.26
C ALA A 237 7.61 23.05 -0.11
N ALA A 238 8.18 23.17 1.09
CA ALA A 238 7.56 22.68 2.31
C ALA A 238 6.22 23.39 2.58
N LEU A 239 5.27 22.65 3.15
CA LEU A 239 3.89 23.09 3.37
C LEU A 239 3.55 22.98 4.85
N ASP A 240 2.71 23.90 5.32
CA ASP A 240 2.17 23.86 6.68
C ASP A 240 0.97 22.88 6.73
N PRO A 241 0.60 22.35 7.92
CA PRO A 241 -0.63 21.57 8.07
C PRO A 241 -1.88 22.37 7.70
N GLY A 242 -2.86 21.72 7.04
CA GLY A 242 -4.09 22.36 6.59
C GLY A 242 -4.70 21.71 5.35
N LEU A 243 -5.75 22.35 4.81
CA LEU A 243 -6.40 21.95 3.56
C LEU A 243 -5.72 22.61 2.37
N TYR A 244 -5.37 21.80 1.37
CA TYR A 244 -4.76 22.26 0.13
C TYR A 244 -5.48 21.68 -1.07
N GLY A 245 -5.81 22.55 -2.02
CA GLY A 245 -6.30 22.15 -3.33
C GLY A 245 -5.15 22.05 -4.32
N ALA A 246 -5.14 21.00 -5.13
CA ALA A 246 -4.17 20.79 -6.20
C ALA A 246 -4.83 20.16 -7.43
N THR A 247 -4.19 20.33 -8.58
CA THR A 247 -4.53 19.59 -9.80
C THR A 247 -3.69 18.31 -9.82
N LEU A 248 -4.32 17.16 -9.97
CA LEU A 248 -3.61 15.90 -10.12
C LEU A 248 -3.12 15.75 -11.57
N VAL A 249 -1.86 15.42 -11.78
CA VAL A 249 -1.31 15.13 -13.11
C VAL A 249 -0.56 13.81 -13.12
N ARG A 250 -0.52 13.14 -14.27
CA ARG A 250 0.32 11.96 -14.48
C ARG A 250 1.80 12.35 -14.48
N ALA A 251 2.63 11.54 -13.84
CA ALA A 251 4.08 11.73 -13.79
C ALA A 251 4.81 10.42 -14.08
N ASP A 252 5.83 10.48 -14.93
CA ASP A 252 6.61 9.29 -15.35
C ASP A 252 7.70 8.90 -14.32
N ASP A 253 8.01 9.79 -13.37
CA ASP A 253 9.16 9.69 -12.45
C ASP A 253 8.77 9.55 -10.96
N LEU A 254 7.49 9.73 -10.60
CA LEU A 254 7.02 9.88 -9.22
C LEU A 254 5.87 8.93 -8.86
N ALA A 255 6.18 7.63 -8.81
CA ALA A 255 5.19 6.60 -8.49
C ALA A 255 3.93 6.60 -9.41
N GLY A 256 3.92 7.41 -10.49
CA GLY A 256 2.85 7.58 -11.46
C GLY A 256 2.05 8.89 -11.42
N VAL A 257 2.17 9.75 -10.38
CA VAL A 257 1.37 11.00 -10.25
C VAL A 257 2.16 12.14 -9.60
N ALA A 258 1.76 13.37 -9.91
CA ALA A 258 2.22 14.59 -9.25
C ALA A 258 1.06 15.54 -8.97
N LEU A 259 1.29 16.52 -8.09
CA LEU A 259 0.35 17.59 -7.77
C LEU A 259 0.88 18.91 -8.30
N THR A 260 0.06 19.63 -9.08
CA THR A 260 0.37 20.97 -9.58
C THR A 260 -0.64 21.98 -9.06
N ASP A 261 -0.32 23.29 -9.18
CA ASP A 261 -1.19 24.38 -8.75
C ASP A 261 -1.64 24.29 -7.28
N LEU A 262 -0.76 23.74 -6.46
CA LEU A 262 -0.99 23.53 -5.05
C LEU A 262 -1.19 24.88 -4.34
N SER A 263 -2.33 25.02 -3.66
CA SER A 263 -2.74 26.25 -2.99
C SER A 263 -3.62 25.92 -1.79
N PRO A 264 -3.65 26.75 -0.73
CA PRO A 264 -4.59 26.56 0.37
C PRO A 264 -6.03 26.52 -0.15
N ALA A 265 -6.81 25.53 0.28
CA ALA A 265 -8.22 25.40 -0.02
C ALA A 265 -9.06 25.98 1.12
N ALA A 266 -10.21 26.57 0.78
CA ALA A 266 -11.13 27.08 1.81
C ALA A 266 -11.86 25.94 2.53
N ASP A 267 -12.29 24.94 1.77
CA ASP A 267 -13.01 23.76 2.23
C ASP A 267 -13.00 22.66 1.15
N LEU A 268 -13.69 21.55 1.40
CA LEU A 268 -13.77 20.40 0.49
C LEU A 268 -14.63 20.63 -0.76
N SER A 269 -15.38 21.74 -0.85
CA SER A 269 -16.25 22.01 -2.00
C SER A 269 -15.49 22.34 -3.29
N GLU A 270 -14.19 22.60 -3.18
CA GLU A 270 -13.27 22.74 -4.33
C GLU A 270 -12.90 21.39 -4.98
N MET A 271 -13.19 20.27 -4.32
CA MET A 271 -12.89 18.93 -4.82
C MET A 271 -13.85 18.57 -5.96
N GLU A 272 -13.29 18.21 -7.11
CA GLU A 272 -14.04 17.80 -8.30
C GLU A 272 -14.38 16.31 -8.33
N PRO A 273 -13.46 15.38 -8.02
CA PRO A 273 -13.75 13.97 -8.22
C PRO A 273 -14.60 13.40 -7.07
N ASP A 274 -15.64 12.64 -7.44
CA ASP A 274 -16.54 11.94 -6.52
C ASP A 274 -16.00 10.54 -6.19
N CYS A 275 -14.80 10.51 -5.62
CA CYS A 275 -14.10 9.28 -5.26
C CYS A 275 -14.42 8.80 -3.86
N GLY A 276 -15.29 9.49 -3.12
CA GLY A 276 -15.30 9.48 -1.66
C GLY A 276 -16.63 9.85 -1.06
N ALA A 277 -16.71 9.84 0.28
CA ALA A 277 -17.77 10.57 0.94
C ALA A 277 -17.50 12.09 0.82
N PRO A 278 -18.54 12.93 0.70
CA PRO A 278 -18.38 14.36 0.39
C PRO A 278 -17.72 15.18 1.51
N ASP A 279 -17.62 14.62 2.71
CA ASP A 279 -17.02 15.21 3.90
C ASP A 279 -15.59 14.69 4.19
N VAL A 280 -15.01 13.93 3.27
CA VAL A 280 -13.68 13.35 3.40
C VAL A 280 -12.76 13.94 2.33
N ALA A 281 -11.58 14.41 2.74
CA ALA A 281 -10.55 14.88 1.82
C ALA A 281 -10.08 13.76 0.89
N PHE A 282 -9.57 14.15 -0.29
CA PHE A 282 -9.07 13.21 -1.28
C PHE A 282 -7.94 12.36 -0.72
N ARG A 283 -8.00 11.05 -0.98
CA ARG A 283 -6.98 10.08 -0.60
C ARG A 283 -6.27 9.56 -1.83
N LEU A 284 -4.95 9.61 -1.86
CA LEU A 284 -4.17 9.08 -3.01
C LEU A 284 -4.39 7.58 -3.20
N ASP A 285 -4.62 6.88 -2.09
CA ASP A 285 -4.92 5.45 -2.08
C ASP A 285 -6.20 5.10 -2.84
N TRP A 286 -7.16 6.02 -2.98
CA TRP A 286 -8.37 5.75 -3.80
C TRP A 286 -8.04 5.46 -5.26
N ILE A 287 -6.92 5.98 -5.78
CA ILE A 287 -6.45 5.68 -7.13
C ILE A 287 -5.76 4.32 -7.17
N THR A 288 -4.92 4.03 -6.17
CA THR A 288 -4.21 2.76 -6.03
C THR A 288 -5.15 1.58 -5.77
N GLU A 289 -6.25 1.82 -5.06
CA GLU A 289 -7.27 0.82 -4.77
C GLU A 289 -8.23 0.62 -5.96
N GLY A 290 -8.28 1.58 -6.88
CA GLY A 290 -9.16 1.53 -8.06
C GLY A 290 -10.58 2.03 -7.78
N ARG A 291 -10.76 2.82 -6.72
CA ARG A 291 -12.02 3.54 -6.46
C ARG A 291 -12.28 4.63 -7.48
N CYS A 292 -11.21 5.31 -7.90
CA CYS A 292 -11.21 6.21 -9.03
C CYS A 292 -10.05 5.88 -9.97
N PRO A 293 -10.31 5.61 -11.26
CA PRO A 293 -9.25 5.41 -12.23
C PRO A 293 -8.43 6.68 -12.42
N LEU A 294 -7.11 6.53 -12.63
CA LEU A 294 -6.21 7.67 -12.89
C LEU A 294 -6.72 8.54 -14.04
N ALA A 295 -7.23 7.94 -15.10
CA ALA A 295 -7.77 8.67 -16.26
C ALA A 295 -9.00 9.55 -15.95
N GLU A 296 -9.73 9.27 -14.86
CA GLU A 296 -10.90 10.07 -14.44
C GLU A 296 -10.51 11.22 -13.50
N VAL A 297 -9.38 11.10 -12.81
CA VAL A 297 -8.88 12.11 -11.87
C VAL A 297 -7.72 12.94 -12.43
N GLU A 298 -7.14 12.54 -13.56
CA GLU A 298 -6.10 13.30 -14.24
C GLU A 298 -6.65 14.65 -14.73
N GLY A 299 -6.00 15.73 -14.28
CA GLY A 299 -6.42 17.11 -14.51
C GLY A 299 -7.52 17.60 -13.59
N ALA A 300 -8.07 16.75 -12.71
CA ALA A 300 -9.08 17.15 -11.76
C ALA A 300 -8.49 17.89 -10.56
N ARG A 301 -9.27 18.79 -9.97
CA ARG A 301 -8.91 19.44 -8.72
C ARG A 301 -9.27 18.55 -7.52
N VAL A 302 -8.25 18.16 -6.76
CA VAL A 302 -8.36 17.40 -5.51
C VAL A 302 -8.10 18.30 -4.32
N VAL A 303 -8.71 17.99 -3.17
CA VAL A 303 -8.44 18.68 -1.90
C VAL A 303 -7.86 17.68 -0.91
N LEU A 304 -6.67 17.97 -0.40
CA LEU A 304 -5.89 17.13 0.51
C LEU A 304 -5.88 17.74 1.92
N GLU A 305 -5.92 16.90 2.95
CA GLU A 305 -5.72 17.32 4.34
C GLU A 305 -4.31 16.93 4.81
N LEU A 306 -3.47 17.92 5.08
CA LEU A 306 -2.11 17.73 5.61
C LEU A 306 -2.12 17.88 7.14
N ARG A 307 -1.46 16.95 7.83
CA ARG A 307 -1.43 16.87 9.30
C ARG A 307 -0.07 17.19 9.89
#